data_AF-A0A4R6NZT2-F1
#
_entry.id   AF-A0A4R6NZT2-F1
#
_cell.length_a   1.000
_cell.length_b   1.000
_cell.length_c   1.000
_cell.angle_alpha   90.00
_cell.angle_beta   90.00
_cell.angle_gamma   90.00
#
_symmetry.space_group_name_H-M   'P 1'
#
loop_
_entity.id
_entity.type
_entity.pdbx_description
1 polymer ?
#
loop_
_entity_poly.entity_id
_entity_poly.type
_entity_poly.pdbx_seq_one_letter_code
_entity_poly.pdbx_strand_id
1 'polypeptide(L)'
;MSSSPPSAPEPAGAGQAAKTRKQRRARRRIAGALALMVGLVGAGFLASALTPEPQIATANEDQSALIREGKQLYETSCITCHGANLQGVPDRGPSLIGVGEAAVYFQVSSGRMPMVRNEAQAMRKPEKFDAHQTDALGAYVAANGGGPSVIRDANGEIAQESLRGDDIGRGSELFRMNCASCHNFTGRGGALSGGKFAPPLEPANEQQIYDAMLTGPQNMPKFSDRQLTPEEKRDIVAYVKNSAEEKSPGGWDLGGFGPATEGLAIWVIGITATVGAAMWIGSRT
;
A
#
# COMPACT_ATOMS: atom_id res chain seq x y z
N MET A 1 -0.26 24.70 -116.10
CA MET A 1 0.19 26.07 -115.80
C MET A 1 -0.25 26.40 -114.39
N SER A 2 0.71 26.84 -113.59
CA SER A 2 0.59 27.09 -112.15
C SER A 2 -0.07 28.44 -111.90
N SER A 3 -1.03 28.51 -110.99
CA SER A 3 -1.46 29.76 -110.36
C SER A 3 -2.19 29.44 -109.05
N SER A 4 -1.51 29.67 -107.93
CA SER A 4 -2.13 29.70 -106.60
C SER A 4 -2.79 31.06 -106.36
N PRO A 5 -3.94 31.10 -105.67
CA PRO A 5 -4.38 32.23 -104.87
C PRO A 5 -4.36 31.90 -103.35
N PRO A 6 -4.51 32.91 -102.47
CA PRO A 6 -3.70 33.05 -101.26
C PRO A 6 -4.31 32.48 -99.98
N SER A 7 -3.45 32.45 -98.96
CA SER A 7 -3.64 32.00 -97.58
C SER A 7 -4.72 32.78 -96.80
N ALA A 8 -5.33 32.06 -95.85
CA ALA A 8 -6.39 32.47 -94.93
C ALA A 8 -6.05 33.63 -93.97
N PRO A 9 -7.05 34.24 -93.29
CA PRO A 9 -6.81 34.86 -92.00
C PRO A 9 -6.81 33.79 -90.89
N GLU A 10 -5.77 33.83 -90.04
CA GLU A 10 -5.67 33.02 -88.82
C GLU A 10 -6.76 33.40 -87.80
N PRO A 11 -7.38 32.43 -87.11
CA PRO A 11 -8.04 32.70 -85.86
C PRO A 11 -7.00 32.66 -84.72
N ALA A 12 -6.78 33.81 -84.10
CA ALA A 12 -6.14 33.88 -82.80
C ALA A 12 -6.96 33.09 -81.75
N GLY A 13 -6.29 32.40 -80.83
CA GLY A 13 -6.84 32.26 -79.47
C GLY A 13 -6.85 30.90 -78.75
N ALA A 14 -6.20 29.83 -79.23
CA ALA A 14 -6.22 28.55 -78.49
C ALA A 14 -5.13 28.43 -77.38
N GLY A 15 -3.98 29.09 -77.55
CA GLY A 15 -2.80 28.87 -76.70
C GLY A 15 -2.83 29.54 -75.31
N GLN A 16 -3.46 30.71 -75.18
CA GLN A 16 -3.49 31.47 -73.91
C GLN A 16 -4.50 30.92 -72.90
N ALA A 17 -5.62 30.35 -73.36
CA ALA A 17 -6.65 29.75 -72.50
C ALA A 17 -6.17 28.43 -71.85
N ALA A 18 -5.36 27.65 -72.55
CA ALA A 18 -4.81 26.39 -72.03
C ALA A 18 -3.71 26.60 -70.98
N LYS A 19 -2.82 27.59 -71.18
CA LYS A 19 -1.74 27.94 -70.22
C LYS A 19 -2.31 28.47 -68.89
N THR A 20 -3.31 29.34 -68.93
CA THR A 20 -3.98 29.89 -67.74
C THR A 20 -4.74 28.83 -66.95
N ARG A 21 -5.38 27.86 -67.62
CA ARG A 21 -6.04 26.70 -66.96
C ARG A 21 -5.03 25.79 -66.25
N LYS A 22 -3.88 25.50 -66.87
CA LYS A 22 -2.83 24.65 -66.30
C LYS A 22 -2.17 25.31 -65.08
N GLN A 23 -1.91 26.62 -65.14
CA GLN A 23 -1.39 27.40 -64.01
C GLN A 23 -2.37 27.51 -62.83
N ARG A 24 -3.67 27.72 -63.10
CA ARG A 24 -4.71 27.71 -62.05
C ARG A 24 -4.82 26.35 -61.35
N ARG A 25 -4.68 25.24 -62.08
CA ARG A 25 -4.72 23.88 -61.53
C ARG A 25 -3.50 23.57 -60.65
N ALA A 26 -2.31 24.02 -61.05
CA ALA A 26 -1.10 23.91 -60.23
C ALA A 26 -1.18 24.76 -58.95
N ARG A 27 -1.64 26.02 -59.05
CA ARG A 27 -1.84 26.89 -57.88
C ARG A 27 -2.86 26.32 -56.89
N ARG A 28 -3.96 25.72 -57.36
CA ARG A 28 -4.94 25.05 -56.48
C ARG A 28 -4.36 23.84 -55.75
N ARG A 29 -3.49 23.06 -56.39
CA ARG A 29 -2.82 21.92 -55.75
C ARG A 29 -1.81 22.37 -54.69
N ILE A 30 -1.04 23.42 -54.97
CA ILE A 30 -0.08 23.99 -54.01
C ILE A 30 -0.81 24.62 -52.82
N ALA A 31 -1.89 25.37 -53.07
CA ALA A 31 -2.71 25.96 -51.99
C ALA A 31 -3.39 24.87 -51.13
N GLY A 32 -3.89 23.80 -51.75
CA GLY A 32 -4.44 22.65 -51.04
C GLY A 32 -3.39 21.94 -50.18
N ALA A 33 -2.18 21.72 -50.70
CA ALA A 33 -1.09 21.10 -49.96
C ALA A 33 -0.62 21.98 -48.78
N LEU A 34 -0.52 23.30 -48.98
CA LEU A 34 -0.18 24.25 -47.91
C LEU A 34 -1.26 24.30 -46.83
N ALA A 35 -2.54 24.33 -47.21
CA ALA A 35 -3.64 24.31 -46.24
C ALA A 35 -3.66 23.01 -45.41
N LEU A 36 -3.34 21.87 -46.04
CA LEU A 36 -3.22 20.58 -45.35
C LEU A 36 -2.03 20.57 -44.40
N MET A 37 -0.88 21.12 -44.81
CA MET A 37 0.30 21.29 -43.95
C MET A 37 0.01 22.18 -42.74
N VAL A 38 -0.64 23.34 -42.95
CA VAL A 38 -1.04 24.24 -41.87
C VAL A 38 -2.07 23.57 -40.95
N GLY A 39 -3.02 22.81 -41.51
CA GLY A 39 -3.98 22.04 -40.73
C GLY A 39 -3.33 20.95 -39.87
N LEU A 40 -2.37 20.20 -40.43
CA LEU A 40 -1.63 19.15 -39.72
C LEU A 40 -0.72 19.73 -38.63
N VAL A 41 0.01 20.81 -38.94
CA VAL A 41 0.88 21.48 -37.96
C VAL A 41 0.04 22.15 -36.86
N GLY A 42 -1.07 22.81 -37.23
CA GLY A 42 -1.99 23.42 -36.27
C GLY A 42 -2.65 22.38 -35.36
N ALA A 43 -3.08 21.24 -35.92
CA ALA A 43 -3.63 20.13 -35.14
C ALA A 43 -2.58 19.49 -34.23
N GLY A 44 -1.33 19.34 -34.69
CA GLY A 44 -0.22 18.84 -33.87
C GLY A 44 0.12 19.78 -32.71
N PHE A 45 0.10 21.08 -32.95
CA PHE A 45 0.37 22.09 -31.91
C PHE A 45 -0.76 22.17 -30.89
N LEU A 46 -2.02 22.14 -31.34
CA LEU A 46 -3.19 22.05 -30.45
C LEU A 46 -3.20 20.76 -29.65
N ALA A 47 -2.90 19.62 -30.27
CA ALA A 47 -2.78 18.35 -29.57
C ALA A 47 -1.69 18.44 -28.49
N SER A 48 -0.49 18.92 -28.83
CA SER A 48 0.61 19.03 -27.87
C SER A 48 0.34 20.01 -26.71
N ALA A 49 -0.40 21.10 -26.95
CA ALA A 49 -0.73 22.08 -25.92
C ALA A 49 -1.88 21.63 -25.01
N LEU A 50 -2.75 20.74 -25.51
CA LEU A 50 -3.91 20.23 -24.78
C LEU A 50 -3.66 18.83 -24.17
N THR A 51 -2.61 18.13 -24.59
CA THR A 51 -2.18 16.87 -23.97
C THR A 51 -1.33 17.17 -22.73
N PRO A 52 -1.72 16.68 -21.54
CA PRO A 52 -0.87 16.74 -20.36
C PRO A 52 0.49 16.09 -20.63
N GLU A 53 1.57 16.69 -20.12
CA GLU A 53 2.89 16.04 -20.17
C GLU A 53 2.82 14.69 -19.47
N PRO A 54 3.26 13.59 -20.12
CA PRO A 54 3.30 12.28 -19.49
C PRO A 54 4.39 12.28 -18.41
N GLN A 55 3.96 12.45 -17.17
CA GLN A 55 4.71 12.32 -15.91
C GLN A 55 5.29 10.91 -15.63
N ILE A 56 5.42 10.09 -16.67
CA ILE A 56 5.86 8.69 -16.61
C ILE A 56 7.39 8.59 -16.51
N ALA A 57 8.12 9.52 -17.11
CA ALA A 57 9.59 9.50 -17.13
C ALA A 57 10.19 9.74 -15.74
N THR A 58 9.67 10.73 -15.00
CA THR A 58 10.12 11.04 -13.63
C THR A 58 9.69 9.97 -12.63
N ALA A 59 8.45 9.46 -12.74
CA ALA A 59 7.96 8.40 -11.85
C ALA A 59 8.79 7.10 -11.92
N ASN A 60 9.29 6.74 -13.11
CA ASN A 60 10.12 5.55 -13.29
C ASN A 60 11.56 5.77 -12.75
N GLU A 61 12.10 6.98 -12.91
CA GLU A 61 13.40 7.34 -12.34
C GLU A 61 13.36 7.36 -10.81
N ASP A 62 12.32 7.96 -10.21
CA ASP A 62 12.12 8.02 -8.76
C ASP A 62 11.96 6.61 -8.16
N GLN A 63 11.16 5.75 -8.80
CA GLN A 63 11.01 4.36 -8.36
C GLN A 63 12.32 3.57 -8.48
N SER A 64 13.11 3.80 -9.54
CA SER A 64 14.42 3.16 -9.69
C SER A 64 15.43 3.64 -8.64
N ALA A 65 15.35 4.90 -8.22
CA ALA A 65 16.16 5.45 -7.14
C ALA A 65 15.79 4.81 -5.80
N LEU A 66 14.49 4.70 -5.51
CA LEU A 66 13.96 4.06 -4.30
C LEU A 66 14.39 2.59 -4.19
N ILE A 67 14.31 1.82 -5.28
CA ILE A 67 14.77 0.42 -5.31
C ILE A 67 16.28 0.31 -5.07
N ARG A 68 17.07 1.24 -5.62
CA ARG A 68 18.54 1.27 -5.41
C ARG A 68 18.89 1.59 -3.96
N GLU A 69 18.20 2.52 -3.33
CA GLU A 69 18.37 2.81 -1.90
C GLU A 69 17.98 1.59 -1.05
N GLY A 70 16.84 0.97 -1.34
CA GLY A 70 16.40 -0.26 -0.69
C GLY A 70 17.44 -1.38 -0.77
N LYS A 71 18.08 -1.54 -1.93
CA LYS A 71 19.19 -2.49 -2.11
C LYS A 71 20.39 -2.18 -1.20
N GLN A 72 20.77 -0.92 -1.05
CA GLN A 72 21.89 -0.53 -0.17
C GLN A 72 21.59 -0.81 1.31
N LEU A 73 20.37 -0.49 1.75
CA LEU A 73 19.89 -0.82 3.09
C LEU A 73 19.86 -2.35 3.32
N TYR A 74 19.40 -3.10 2.32
CA TYR A 74 19.34 -4.55 2.36
C TYR A 74 20.74 -5.20 2.47
N GLU A 75 21.70 -4.75 1.67
CA GLU A 75 23.07 -5.24 1.66
C GLU A 75 23.79 -5.02 3.00
N THR A 76 23.46 -3.94 3.70
CA THR A 76 24.10 -3.61 4.97
C THR A 76 23.44 -4.26 6.19
N SER A 77 22.14 -4.55 6.13
CA SER A 77 21.37 -4.95 7.33
C SER A 77 20.66 -6.30 7.24
N CYS A 78 20.45 -6.86 6.05
CA CYS A 78 19.54 -8.01 5.85
C CYS A 78 20.23 -9.24 5.23
N ILE A 79 21.26 -9.02 4.42
CA ILE A 79 21.93 -10.05 3.60
C ILE A 79 22.46 -11.24 4.40
N THR A 80 22.93 -11.02 5.64
CA THR A 80 23.53 -12.06 6.47
C THR A 80 22.56 -13.18 6.84
N CYS A 81 21.26 -12.87 6.88
CA CYS A 81 20.20 -13.82 7.20
C CYS A 81 19.33 -14.15 5.99
N HIS A 82 19.11 -13.20 5.08
CA HIS A 82 18.19 -13.36 3.95
C HIS A 82 18.88 -13.60 2.59
N GLY A 83 20.21 -13.60 2.54
CA GLY A 83 21.01 -13.91 1.35
C GLY A 83 21.10 -12.74 0.36
N ALA A 84 22.08 -12.76 -0.55
CA ALA A 84 22.30 -11.66 -1.50
C ALA A 84 21.15 -11.46 -2.52
N ASN A 85 20.39 -12.52 -2.78
CA ASN A 85 19.35 -12.60 -3.79
C ASN A 85 17.98 -12.91 -3.16
N LEU A 86 17.75 -12.50 -1.91
CA LEU A 86 16.53 -12.79 -1.15
C LEU A 86 16.24 -14.27 -0.89
N GLN A 87 17.18 -15.17 -1.18
CA GLN A 87 16.95 -16.62 -1.19
C GLN A 87 16.86 -17.25 0.21
N GLY A 88 17.16 -16.49 1.26
CA GLY A 88 17.30 -17.00 2.62
C GLY A 88 18.67 -17.62 2.87
N VAL A 89 18.99 -17.81 4.14
CA VAL A 89 20.19 -18.54 4.57
C VAL A 89 19.73 -19.65 5.53
N PRO A 90 20.03 -20.93 5.24
CA PRO A 90 19.69 -22.04 6.12
C PRO A 90 20.10 -21.76 7.56
N ASP A 91 19.20 -22.08 8.50
CA ASP A 91 19.37 -21.90 9.94
C ASP A 91 19.58 -20.44 10.43
N ARG A 92 19.47 -19.43 9.55
CA ARG A 92 19.55 -18.01 9.93
C ARG A 92 18.30 -17.20 9.60
N GLY A 93 17.80 -17.33 8.37
CA GLY A 93 16.68 -16.52 7.92
C GLY A 93 15.96 -17.13 6.71
N PRO A 94 14.63 -16.99 6.64
CA PRO A 94 13.86 -17.52 5.52
C PRO A 94 14.12 -16.74 4.23
N SER A 95 13.69 -17.32 3.12
CA SER A 95 13.60 -16.62 1.84
C SER A 95 12.60 -15.45 1.95
N LEU A 96 12.94 -14.34 1.29
CA LEU A 96 12.07 -13.18 1.10
C LEU A 96 11.44 -13.14 -0.30
N ILE A 97 11.63 -14.18 -1.12
CA ILE A 97 10.96 -14.30 -2.41
C ILE A 97 9.47 -14.57 -2.17
N GLY A 98 8.60 -13.77 -2.79
CA GLY A 98 7.14 -13.89 -2.71
C GLY A 98 6.50 -13.38 -1.42
N VAL A 99 7.27 -12.80 -0.49
CA VAL A 99 6.71 -12.28 0.78
C VAL A 99 6.01 -10.92 0.58
N GLY A 100 6.45 -10.13 -0.40
CA GLY A 100 5.87 -8.83 -0.74
C GLY A 100 6.31 -7.67 0.14
N GLU A 101 5.98 -6.47 -0.33
CA GLU A 101 6.20 -5.19 0.37
C GLU A 101 5.44 -5.14 1.70
N ALA A 102 4.21 -5.67 1.75
CA ALA A 102 3.38 -5.67 2.95
C ALA A 102 4.06 -6.40 4.12
N ALA A 103 4.75 -7.52 3.85
CA ALA A 103 5.45 -8.27 4.89
C ALA A 103 6.66 -7.49 5.40
N VAL A 104 7.38 -6.81 4.50
CA VAL A 104 8.53 -5.97 4.85
C VAL A 104 8.05 -4.78 5.69
N TYR A 105 7.03 -4.06 5.23
CA TYR A 105 6.45 -2.95 5.96
C TYR A 105 6.02 -3.37 7.36
N PHE A 106 5.23 -4.45 7.49
CA PHE A 106 4.81 -4.93 8.81
C PHE A 106 6.00 -5.26 9.73
N GLN A 107 6.99 -6.02 9.25
CA GLN A 107 8.09 -6.47 10.10
C GLN A 107 9.05 -5.33 10.46
N VAL A 108 9.31 -4.43 9.52
CA VAL A 108 10.29 -3.34 9.69
C VAL A 108 9.69 -2.14 10.41
N SER A 109 8.50 -1.66 10.02
CA SER A 109 7.82 -0.53 10.67
C SER A 109 7.38 -0.85 12.11
N SER A 110 7.19 -2.14 12.43
CA SER A 110 6.94 -2.55 13.82
C SER A 110 8.22 -2.79 14.62
N GLY A 111 9.40 -2.60 14.01
CA GLY A 111 10.71 -2.84 14.62
C GLY A 111 11.01 -4.30 14.97
N ARG A 112 10.20 -5.25 14.50
CA ARG A 112 10.46 -6.69 14.70
C ARG A 112 11.71 -7.11 13.93
N MET A 113 11.82 -6.65 12.69
CA MET A 113 13.01 -6.75 11.86
C MET A 113 13.76 -5.42 11.81
N PRO A 114 15.11 -5.43 11.80
CA PRO A 114 15.98 -6.60 11.91
C PRO A 114 15.94 -7.25 13.31
N MET A 115 15.98 -8.58 13.34
CA MET A 115 16.09 -9.34 14.59
C MET A 115 17.56 -9.46 15.01
N VAL A 116 17.82 -9.38 16.31
CA VAL A 116 19.18 -9.56 16.87
C VAL A 116 19.48 -11.03 17.20
N ARG A 117 18.45 -11.86 17.32
CA ARG A 117 18.54 -13.29 17.65
C ARG A 117 17.28 -14.03 17.22
N ASN A 118 17.42 -15.33 16.95
CA ASN A 118 16.31 -16.20 16.59
C ASN A 118 15.70 -16.81 17.86
N GLU A 119 14.78 -16.07 18.48
CA GLU A 119 14.00 -16.53 19.63
C GLU A 119 12.63 -17.07 19.20
N ALA A 120 11.86 -17.63 20.14
CA ALA A 120 10.55 -18.18 19.86
C ALA A 120 9.59 -17.17 19.20
N GLN A 121 9.68 -15.89 19.57
CA GLN A 121 8.82 -14.80 19.09
C GLN A 121 9.67 -13.59 18.70
N ALA A 122 9.38 -12.98 17.55
CA ALA A 122 9.96 -11.68 17.21
C ALA A 122 9.21 -10.56 17.95
N MET A 123 9.89 -9.97 18.94
CA MET A 123 9.35 -8.88 19.77
C MET A 123 9.32 -7.56 19.01
N ARG A 124 8.27 -6.76 19.27
CA ARG A 124 8.22 -5.35 18.85
C ARG A 124 9.34 -4.59 19.54
N LYS A 125 10.05 -3.73 18.80
CA LYS A 125 11.13 -2.87 19.29
C LYS A 125 10.98 -1.50 18.65
N PRO A 126 11.71 -0.47 19.12
CA PRO A 126 11.86 0.76 18.34
C PRO A 126 12.32 0.43 16.92
N GLU A 127 11.74 1.11 15.95
CA GLU A 127 12.09 0.97 14.55
C GLU A 127 13.54 1.40 14.31
N LYS A 128 14.28 0.59 13.54
CA LYS A 128 15.66 0.91 13.15
C LYS A 128 15.70 1.81 11.91
N PHE A 129 14.69 1.67 11.05
CA PHE A 129 14.55 2.37 9.79
C PHE A 129 13.36 3.30 9.89
N ASP A 130 13.48 4.48 9.29
CA ASP A 130 12.36 5.41 9.17
C ASP A 130 11.36 4.93 8.09
N ALA A 131 10.28 5.70 7.91
CA ALA A 131 9.22 5.38 6.94
C ALA A 131 9.74 5.31 5.49
N HIS A 132 10.63 6.22 5.09
CA HIS A 132 11.19 6.26 3.73
C HIS A 132 12.08 5.04 3.48
N GLN A 133 12.97 4.72 4.43
CA GLN A 133 13.84 3.57 4.37
C GLN A 133 13.06 2.25 4.38
N THR A 134 11.96 2.20 5.14
CA THR A 134 11.05 1.05 5.16
C THR A 134 10.38 0.85 3.81
N ASP A 135 9.90 1.94 3.19
CA ASP A 135 9.35 1.93 1.84
C ASP A 135 10.40 1.45 0.82
N ALA A 136 11.60 2.01 0.86
CA ALA A 136 12.71 1.61 -0.01
C ALA A 136 13.04 0.11 0.10
N LEU A 137 13.13 -0.42 1.32
CA LEU A 137 13.32 -1.86 1.57
C LEU A 137 12.16 -2.69 1.00
N GLY A 138 10.92 -2.24 1.20
CA GLY A 138 9.73 -2.89 0.67
C GLY A 138 9.72 -2.94 -0.86
N ALA A 139 10.01 -1.81 -1.51
CA ALA A 139 10.10 -1.69 -2.96
C ALA A 139 11.19 -2.59 -3.55
N TYR A 140 12.37 -2.66 -2.90
CA TYR A 140 13.45 -3.56 -3.34
C TYR A 140 13.03 -5.03 -3.25
N VAL A 141 12.42 -5.46 -2.15
CA VAL A 141 11.95 -6.85 -1.99
C VAL A 141 10.82 -7.16 -2.97
N ALA A 142 9.88 -6.24 -3.17
CA ALA A 142 8.79 -6.42 -4.13
C ALA A 142 9.29 -6.53 -5.58
N ALA A 143 10.26 -5.69 -5.98
CA ALA A 143 10.82 -5.70 -7.33
C ALA A 143 11.58 -7.00 -7.67
N ASN A 144 12.18 -7.65 -6.67
CA ASN A 144 12.99 -8.86 -6.89
C ASN A 144 12.26 -10.16 -6.53
N GLY A 145 11.32 -10.11 -5.59
CA GLY A 145 10.62 -11.28 -5.05
C GLY A 145 9.13 -11.33 -5.34
N GLY A 146 8.49 -10.19 -5.64
CA GLY A 146 7.03 -10.08 -5.75
C GLY A 146 6.30 -10.37 -4.43
N GLY A 147 4.97 -10.40 -4.50
CA GLY A 147 4.08 -10.68 -3.36
C GLY A 147 3.09 -9.53 -3.10
N PRO A 148 2.36 -9.58 -1.97
CA PRO A 148 1.39 -8.55 -1.62
C PRO A 148 2.03 -7.19 -1.38
N SER A 149 1.40 -6.13 -1.88
CA SER A 149 1.83 -4.73 -1.68
C SER A 149 1.16 -4.10 -0.48
N VAL A 150 1.76 -3.03 0.07
CA VAL A 150 1.06 -2.16 1.03
C VAL A 150 -0.07 -1.43 0.31
N ILE A 151 -1.05 -0.95 1.08
CA ILE A 151 -2.12 -0.12 0.53
C ILE A 151 -1.67 1.33 0.59
N ARG A 152 -1.83 2.05 -0.51
CA ARG A 152 -1.51 3.47 -0.62
C ARG A 152 -2.75 4.29 -0.87
N ASP A 153 -2.77 5.50 -0.35
CA ASP A 153 -3.86 6.45 -0.55
C ASP A 153 -3.74 7.14 -1.94
N ALA A 154 -4.64 8.09 -2.20
CA ALA A 154 -4.65 8.84 -3.46
C ALA A 154 -3.41 9.71 -3.68
N ASN A 155 -2.66 10.03 -2.62
CA ASN A 155 -1.43 10.82 -2.68
C ASN A 155 -0.19 9.92 -2.86
N GLY A 156 -0.34 8.59 -2.82
CA GLY A 156 0.76 7.63 -2.88
C GLY A 156 1.44 7.36 -1.53
N GLU A 157 0.91 7.92 -0.44
CA GLU A 157 1.37 7.64 0.91
C GLU A 157 0.77 6.33 1.44
N ILE A 158 1.41 5.73 2.43
CA ILE A 158 0.92 4.47 3.03
C ILE A 158 -0.38 4.76 3.78
N ALA A 159 -1.45 4.08 3.36
CA ALA A 159 -2.79 4.30 3.87
C ALA A 159 -2.86 4.03 5.39
N GLN A 160 -3.33 5.01 6.16
CA GLN A 160 -3.59 4.85 7.59
C GLN A 160 -5.10 4.90 7.86
N GLU A 161 -5.64 6.07 8.16
CA GLU A 161 -7.04 6.26 8.56
C GLU A 161 -8.03 5.75 7.50
N SER A 162 -7.68 5.83 6.21
CA SER A 162 -8.50 5.31 5.11
C SER A 162 -8.65 3.77 5.10
N LEU A 163 -7.90 3.06 5.94
CA LEU A 163 -8.07 1.62 6.16
C LEU A 163 -9.09 1.30 7.26
N ARG A 164 -9.63 2.29 7.97
CA ARG A 164 -10.77 2.09 8.85
C ARG A 164 -12.03 2.01 7.99
N GLY A 165 -12.63 0.82 7.94
CA GLY A 165 -13.92 0.60 7.29
C GLY A 165 -15.09 1.23 8.06
N ASP A 166 -16.22 1.36 7.38
CA ASP A 166 -17.40 2.06 7.90
C ASP A 166 -18.28 1.18 8.78
N ASP A 167 -18.07 -0.15 8.80
CA ASP A 167 -18.91 -1.10 9.54
C ASP A 167 -18.15 -1.79 10.68
N ILE A 168 -18.06 -1.09 11.82
CA ILE A 168 -17.46 -1.62 13.05
C ILE A 168 -18.23 -2.86 13.57
N GLY A 169 -19.54 -2.94 13.31
CA GLY A 169 -20.38 -4.06 13.72
C GLY A 169 -19.95 -5.35 13.03
N ARG A 170 -19.87 -5.33 11.70
CA ARG A 170 -19.33 -6.43 10.89
C ARG A 170 -17.87 -6.73 11.24
N GLY A 171 -17.04 -5.70 11.41
CA GLY A 171 -15.66 -5.84 11.84
C GLY A 171 -15.52 -6.61 13.15
N SER A 172 -16.39 -6.32 14.14
CA SER A 172 -16.41 -7.00 15.42
C SER A 172 -16.82 -8.47 15.31
N GLU A 173 -17.79 -8.78 14.45
CA GLU A 173 -18.25 -10.15 14.23
C GLU A 173 -17.13 -10.98 13.59
N LEU A 174 -16.53 -10.46 12.52
CA LEU A 174 -15.42 -11.10 11.82
C LEU A 174 -14.21 -11.31 12.72
N PHE A 175 -13.84 -10.30 13.52
CA PHE A 175 -12.72 -10.42 14.45
C PHE A 175 -12.99 -11.50 15.52
N ARG A 176 -14.21 -11.55 16.07
CA ARG A 176 -14.59 -12.57 17.06
C ARG A 176 -14.57 -13.99 16.50
N MET A 177 -14.95 -14.16 15.24
CA MET A 177 -14.93 -15.46 14.56
C MET A 177 -13.53 -15.92 14.17
N ASN A 178 -12.64 -14.99 13.79
CA ASN A 178 -11.37 -15.34 13.14
C ASN A 178 -10.11 -15.05 13.99
N CYS A 179 -10.16 -14.11 14.93
CA CYS A 179 -8.97 -13.54 15.56
C CYS A 179 -8.98 -13.62 17.09
N ALA A 180 -10.16 -13.50 17.71
CA ALA A 180 -10.30 -13.40 19.17
C ALA A 180 -9.82 -14.64 19.94
N SER A 181 -9.81 -15.81 19.31
CA SER A 181 -9.25 -17.04 19.89
C SER A 181 -7.78 -16.91 20.27
N CYS A 182 -7.03 -16.07 19.57
CA CYS A 182 -5.62 -15.77 19.85
C CYS A 182 -5.45 -14.40 20.49
N HIS A 183 -6.10 -13.36 19.95
CA HIS A 183 -5.86 -11.98 20.35
C HIS A 183 -6.78 -11.46 21.46
N ASN A 184 -7.66 -12.30 22.03
CA ASN A 184 -8.73 -11.90 22.95
C ASN A 184 -9.77 -10.99 22.26
N PHE A 185 -10.97 -10.87 22.83
CA PHE A 185 -12.08 -10.09 22.29
C PHE A 185 -11.73 -8.62 22.06
N THR A 186 -10.93 -8.03 22.96
CA THR A 186 -10.51 -6.62 22.92
C THR A 186 -9.11 -6.44 22.33
N GLY A 187 -8.53 -7.46 21.70
CA GLY A 187 -7.20 -7.36 21.08
C GLY A 187 -6.05 -7.29 22.08
N ARG A 188 -6.23 -7.73 23.33
CA ARG A 188 -5.21 -7.70 24.40
C ARG A 188 -4.12 -8.77 24.26
N GLY A 189 -4.30 -9.73 23.36
CA GLY A 189 -3.36 -10.84 23.14
C GLY A 189 -3.67 -12.07 23.98
N GLY A 190 -2.83 -13.09 23.82
CA GLY A 190 -3.01 -14.41 24.44
C GLY A 190 -1.79 -15.29 24.30
N ALA A 191 -1.61 -16.24 25.23
CA ALA A 191 -0.48 -17.18 25.20
C ALA A 191 -0.67 -18.26 24.13
N LEU A 192 0.41 -18.60 23.42
CA LEU A 192 0.47 -19.71 22.48
C LEU A 192 1.51 -20.75 22.96
N SER A 193 1.57 -21.90 22.27
CA SER A 193 2.55 -22.94 22.57
C SER A 193 3.99 -22.54 22.21
N GLY A 194 4.97 -23.18 22.84
CA GLY A 194 6.39 -23.02 22.50
C GLY A 194 6.97 -21.64 22.83
N GLY A 195 6.42 -20.94 23.84
CA GLY A 195 6.87 -19.61 24.25
C GLY A 195 6.44 -18.47 23.32
N LYS A 196 5.59 -18.77 22.33
CA LYS A 196 4.99 -17.77 21.45
C LYS A 196 3.74 -17.17 22.08
N PHE A 197 3.32 -16.01 21.59
CA PHE A 197 2.09 -15.37 22.04
C PHE A 197 1.52 -14.46 20.96
N ALA A 198 0.21 -14.24 21.01
CA ALA A 198 -0.48 -13.24 20.24
C ALA A 198 -0.27 -11.90 20.94
N PRO A 199 0.40 -10.92 20.31
CA PRO A 199 0.65 -9.64 20.94
C PRO A 199 -0.62 -8.81 21.12
N PRO A 200 -0.63 -7.84 22.04
CA PRO A 200 -1.66 -6.81 22.07
C PRO A 200 -1.64 -6.03 20.75
N LEU A 201 -2.82 -5.69 20.26
CA LEU A 201 -3.02 -5.02 18.96
C LEU A 201 -3.01 -3.49 19.07
N GLU A 202 -3.25 -2.93 20.27
CA GLU A 202 -3.34 -1.49 20.52
C GLU A 202 -2.17 -0.67 19.96
N PRO A 203 -0.90 -1.07 20.11
CA PRO A 203 0.21 -0.29 19.58
C PRO A 203 0.35 -0.33 18.05
N ALA A 204 -0.37 -1.21 17.35
CA ALA A 204 -0.27 -1.34 15.89
C ALA A 204 -1.04 -0.21 15.17
N ASN A 205 -0.44 0.32 14.11
CA ASN A 205 -1.16 1.21 13.20
C ASN A 205 -2.06 0.42 12.24
N GLU A 206 -2.93 1.12 11.53
CA GLU A 206 -3.96 0.59 10.65
C GLU A 206 -3.35 -0.29 9.56
N GLN A 207 -2.29 0.20 8.90
CA GLN A 207 -1.59 -0.56 7.86
C GLN A 207 -0.93 -1.82 8.43
N GLN A 208 -0.34 -1.76 9.62
CA GLN A 208 0.26 -2.92 10.29
C GLN A 208 -0.79 -3.99 10.59
N ILE A 209 -1.99 -3.61 11.02
CA ILE A 209 -3.08 -4.56 11.27
C ILE A 209 -3.54 -5.20 9.96
N TYR A 210 -3.72 -4.40 8.91
CA TYR A 210 -4.09 -4.88 7.58
C TYR A 210 -3.05 -5.86 7.02
N ASP A 211 -1.77 -5.47 7.06
CA ASP A 211 -0.67 -6.28 6.55
C ASP A 211 -0.43 -7.53 7.39
N ALA A 212 -0.68 -7.49 8.70
CA ALA A 212 -0.64 -8.69 9.54
C ALA A 212 -1.65 -9.74 9.08
N MET A 213 -2.88 -9.33 8.75
CA MET A 213 -3.89 -10.24 8.20
C MET A 213 -3.47 -10.77 6.83
N LEU A 214 -2.92 -9.91 5.97
CA LEU A 214 -2.52 -10.28 4.61
C LEU A 214 -1.30 -11.21 4.58
N THR A 215 -0.34 -11.01 5.47
CA THR A 215 0.98 -11.66 5.41
C THR A 215 1.12 -12.80 6.40
N GLY A 216 0.28 -12.88 7.44
CA GLY A 216 0.29 -13.96 8.44
C GLY A 216 1.62 -14.06 9.17
N PRO A 217 2.00 -13.07 9.98
CA PRO A 217 3.30 -13.06 10.65
C PRO A 217 3.41 -14.17 11.70
N GLN A 218 4.56 -14.85 11.69
CA GLN A 218 4.91 -15.91 12.67
C GLN A 218 3.89 -17.07 12.66
N ASN A 219 3.11 -17.24 13.73
CA ASN A 219 2.10 -18.29 13.85
C ASN A 219 0.70 -17.84 13.39
N MET A 220 0.53 -16.57 13.02
CA MET A 220 -0.74 -16.07 12.55
C MET A 220 -1.02 -16.61 11.13
N PRO A 221 -2.20 -17.20 10.86
CA PRO A 221 -2.54 -17.65 9.52
C PRO A 221 -2.64 -16.46 8.54
N LYS A 222 -2.39 -16.73 7.26
CA LYS A 222 -2.58 -15.74 6.18
C LYS A 222 -4.06 -15.69 5.80
N PHE A 223 -4.66 -14.50 5.87
CA PHE A 223 -6.01 -14.24 5.41
C PHE A 223 -5.96 -13.62 4.02
N SER A 224 -6.00 -14.46 2.98
CA SER A 224 -6.03 -14.00 1.59
C SER A 224 -7.32 -13.24 1.28
N ASP A 225 -7.33 -12.48 0.19
CA ASP A 225 -8.52 -11.73 -0.25
C ASP A 225 -9.71 -12.62 -0.66
N ARG A 226 -9.51 -13.94 -0.76
CA ARG A 226 -10.58 -14.93 -0.93
C ARG A 226 -11.24 -15.36 0.37
N GLN A 227 -10.54 -15.21 1.50
CA GLN A 227 -11.03 -15.57 2.82
C GLN A 227 -11.62 -14.36 3.53
N LEU A 228 -10.96 -13.20 3.44
CA LEU A 228 -11.46 -11.92 3.93
C LEU A 228 -11.21 -10.89 2.83
N THR A 229 -12.27 -10.27 2.31
CA THR A 229 -12.16 -9.24 1.28
C THR A 229 -11.41 -8.00 1.82
N PRO A 230 -10.86 -7.13 0.95
CA PRO A 230 -10.27 -5.87 1.39
C PRO A 230 -11.21 -5.02 2.25
N GLU A 231 -12.51 -5.00 1.93
CA GLU A 231 -13.53 -4.32 2.71
C GLU A 231 -13.70 -4.93 4.11
N GLU A 232 -13.80 -6.26 4.20
CA GLU A 232 -13.91 -6.97 5.47
C GLU A 232 -12.67 -6.78 6.36
N LYS A 233 -11.48 -6.75 5.75
CA LYS A 233 -10.23 -6.42 6.46
C LYS A 233 -10.25 -4.99 7.00
N ARG A 234 -10.73 -4.00 6.21
CA ARG A 234 -10.85 -2.62 6.68
C ARG A 234 -11.83 -2.48 7.84
N ASP A 235 -12.93 -3.22 7.84
CA ASP A 235 -13.87 -3.24 8.96
C ASP A 235 -13.26 -3.86 10.22
N ILE A 236 -12.46 -4.93 10.08
CA ILE A 236 -11.69 -5.50 11.20
C ILE A 236 -10.69 -4.46 11.75
N VAL A 237 -9.98 -3.74 10.88
CA VAL A 237 -9.08 -2.65 11.29
C VAL A 237 -9.85 -1.60 12.08
N ALA A 238 -11.00 -1.14 11.59
CA ALA A 238 -11.86 -0.20 12.29
C ALA A 238 -12.26 -0.71 13.68
N TYR A 239 -12.69 -1.98 13.78
CA TYR A 239 -13.04 -2.58 15.06
C TYR A 239 -11.87 -2.65 16.05
N VAL A 240 -10.69 -3.09 15.59
CA VAL A 240 -9.50 -3.20 16.45
C VAL A 240 -9.07 -1.83 16.97
N LYS A 241 -9.05 -0.82 16.09
CA LYS A 241 -8.71 0.56 16.48
C LYS A 241 -9.75 1.15 17.43
N ASN A 242 -11.04 1.00 17.12
CA ASN A 242 -12.12 1.42 18.02
C ASN A 242 -12.02 0.74 19.38
N SER A 243 -11.76 -0.56 19.44
CA SER A 243 -11.64 -1.31 20.71
C SER A 243 -10.42 -0.90 21.54
N ALA A 244 -9.36 -0.42 20.90
CA ALA A 244 -8.16 0.07 21.58
C ALA A 244 -8.30 1.52 22.08
N GLU A 245 -9.06 2.35 21.36
CA GLU A 245 -9.22 3.79 21.62
C GLU A 245 -10.42 4.11 22.53
N GLU A 246 -11.48 3.29 22.49
CA GLU A 246 -12.69 3.51 23.26
C GLU A 246 -12.43 3.30 24.77
N LYS A 247 -13.04 4.16 25.58
CA LYS A 247 -12.91 4.06 27.05
C LYS A 247 -13.84 2.97 27.56
N SER A 248 -13.36 2.16 28.49
CA SER A 248 -14.17 1.11 29.11
C SER A 248 -15.44 1.70 29.76
N PRO A 249 -16.64 1.28 29.30
CA PRO A 249 -17.88 1.70 29.92
C PRO A 249 -17.97 1.14 31.34
N GLY A 250 -18.23 2.00 32.33
CA GLY A 250 -18.50 1.55 33.70
C GLY A 250 -17.29 1.48 34.65
N GLY A 251 -16.13 2.01 34.26
CA GLY A 251 -15.01 2.22 35.19
C GLY A 251 -13.69 1.67 34.67
N TRP A 252 -12.91 1.03 35.55
CA TRP A 252 -11.57 0.57 35.21
C TRP A 252 -11.61 -0.78 34.47
N ASP A 253 -10.97 -0.86 33.30
CA ASP A 253 -10.92 -2.05 32.41
C ASP A 253 -10.26 -3.30 33.01
N LEU A 254 -9.45 -3.13 34.07
CA LEU A 254 -8.62 -4.20 34.64
C LEU A 254 -7.81 -5.00 33.58
N GLY A 255 -7.39 -4.31 32.51
CA GLY A 255 -6.63 -4.89 31.40
C GLY A 255 -7.45 -5.63 30.33
N GLY A 256 -8.79 -5.67 30.44
CA GLY A 256 -9.67 -6.19 29.39
C GLY A 256 -9.63 -7.71 29.20
N PHE A 257 -9.10 -8.47 30.16
CA PHE A 257 -9.05 -9.94 30.15
C PHE A 257 -10.29 -10.60 30.81
N GLY A 258 -11.21 -9.81 31.35
CA GLY A 258 -12.45 -10.27 31.97
C GLY A 258 -12.25 -10.92 33.33
N PRO A 259 -12.84 -12.11 33.59
CA PRO A 259 -13.04 -12.63 34.94
C PRO A 259 -11.76 -12.93 35.71
N ALA A 260 -10.64 -13.15 35.02
CA ALA A 260 -9.36 -13.43 35.67
C ALA A 260 -8.81 -12.22 36.42
N THR A 261 -8.74 -11.05 35.76
CA THR A 261 -8.23 -9.82 36.37
C THR A 261 -9.27 -9.19 37.29
N GLU A 262 -10.56 -9.29 36.94
CA GLU A 262 -11.67 -8.93 37.83
C GLU A 262 -11.66 -9.72 39.13
N GLY A 263 -11.47 -11.04 39.07
CA GLY A 263 -11.37 -11.90 40.24
C GLY A 263 -10.22 -11.51 41.16
N LEU A 264 -9.04 -11.23 40.59
CA LEU A 264 -7.89 -10.75 41.36
C LEU A 264 -8.21 -9.40 42.04
N ALA A 265 -8.84 -8.47 41.33
CA ALA A 265 -9.23 -7.18 41.89
C ALA A 265 -10.25 -7.33 43.03
N ILE A 266 -11.23 -8.24 42.90
CA ILE A 266 -12.19 -8.54 43.96
C ILE A 266 -11.46 -9.03 45.21
N TRP A 267 -10.49 -9.95 45.08
CA TRP A 267 -9.75 -10.46 46.24
C TRP A 267 -8.85 -9.42 46.90
N VAL A 268 -8.04 -8.71 46.11
CA VAL A 268 -7.02 -7.78 46.63
C VAL A 268 -7.64 -6.47 47.11
N ILE A 269 -8.69 -5.98 46.45
CA ILE A 269 -9.31 -4.70 46.77
C ILE A 269 -10.59 -4.93 47.54
N GLY A 270 -11.53 -5.69 46.97
CA GLY A 270 -12.86 -5.88 47.54
C GLY A 270 -12.85 -6.62 48.89
N ILE A 271 -12.27 -7.82 48.92
CA ILE A 271 -12.23 -8.66 50.12
C ILE A 271 -11.33 -8.01 51.19
N THR A 272 -10.15 -7.50 50.82
CA THR A 272 -9.28 -6.79 51.78
C THR A 272 -9.98 -5.58 52.41
N ALA A 273 -10.69 -4.76 51.62
CA ALA A 273 -11.45 -3.63 52.16
C ALA A 273 -12.59 -4.10 53.09
N THR A 274 -13.30 -5.16 52.70
CA THR A 274 -14.42 -5.71 53.49
C THR A 274 -13.95 -6.30 54.81
N VAL A 275 -12.87 -7.10 54.79
CA VAL A 275 -12.27 -7.68 56.01
C VAL A 275 -11.70 -6.59 56.90
N GLY A 276 -11.01 -5.59 56.33
CA GLY A 276 -10.49 -4.44 57.08
C GLY A 276 -11.61 -3.65 57.79
N ALA A 277 -12.73 -3.39 57.10
CA ALA A 277 -13.89 -2.76 57.69
C ALA A 277 -14.51 -3.61 58.81
N ALA A 278 -14.64 -4.93 58.59
CA ALA A 278 -15.17 -5.84 59.60
C ALA A 278 -14.29 -5.88 60.86
N MET A 279 -12.96 -5.94 60.72
CA MET A 279 -12.02 -5.88 61.84
C MET A 279 -12.08 -4.54 62.58
N TRP A 280 -12.21 -3.43 61.85
CA TRP A 280 -12.34 -2.10 62.45
C TRP A 280 -13.63 -1.96 63.26
N ILE A 281 -14.76 -2.43 62.74
CA ILE A 281 -16.03 -2.45 63.46
C ILE A 281 -15.94 -3.38 64.69
N GLY A 282 -15.38 -4.57 64.51
CA GLY A 282 -15.25 -5.57 65.60
C GLY A 282 -14.27 -5.18 66.70
N SER A 283 -13.28 -4.32 66.43
CA SER A 283 -12.34 -3.83 67.45
C SER A 283 -12.89 -2.67 68.30
N ARG A 284 -14.08 -2.17 67.99
CA ARG A 284 -14.77 -1.08 68.72
C ARG A 284 -15.76 -1.57 69.78
N THR A 285 -15.71 -2.86 70.12
CA THR A 285 -16.34 -3.47 71.31
C THR A 285 -15.27 -3.77 72.35
#